data_AF-A0A3P8TAX1-F1
#
_entry.id   AF-A0A3P8TAX1-F1
#
_cell.length_a   1.000
_cell.length_b   1.000
_cell.length_c   1.000
_cell.angle_alpha   90.00
_cell.angle_beta   90.00
_cell.angle_gamma   90.00
#
_symmetry.space_group_name_H-M   'P 1'
#
loop_
_entity.id
_entity.type
_entity.pdbx_description
1 polymer ?
#
loop_
_entity_poly.entity_id
_entity_poly.type
_entity_poly.pdbx_seq_one_letter_code
_entity_poly.pdbx_strand_id
1 'polypeptide(L)'
;MVLKCRTCIQERHNHIEPLMPTECPDRPWQRFDYYNSMLINTMDEDGNYVELGSEFLLEENEHFNNLAVNTQQSNIQVPTNVYNKDPNILNAIYNSEALNDVFINNFQKDPTLTWQYFGSSTGFFRIYPGIKWTPDSNGVAAFDCRNRNWYIQAATSPKDIIIMVDISGSMKGLKMTIAKHTINTILDTLGENDFVNVIAYTDYVRYVEPCFKGTLVQADLDNREVRLFSASWRLKEANGQGSMCNQAIMLITDGAMEDFESVFEEFNWPERRVRVFTYLIGREMTFAQNTKWIACNNKGYYTHISTLADVQENVMEYLHVLSRPMVINHDHDIIWTEAIITYSISSIFLNRIRYEPLLHFHLSHGILLGVVGSDIPLMEVMKLAPRYMLGAHGYAFLITNNGYILAHPDLRPLVSSVSVLQV
;
A
#
# COMPACT_ATOMS: atom_id res chain seq x y z
N MET A 1 15.75 -10.65 22.30
CA MET A 1 14.77 -11.75 22.37
C MET A 1 14.00 -11.75 21.06
N VAL A 2 14.16 -12.78 20.24
CA VAL A 2 13.43 -12.91 18.97
C VAL A 2 11.99 -13.31 19.32
N LEU A 3 11.05 -12.40 19.09
CA LEU A 3 9.62 -12.64 19.28
C LEU A 3 9.22 -13.90 18.52
N LYS A 4 8.74 -14.93 19.25
CA LYS A 4 8.17 -16.18 18.70
C LYS A 4 6.82 -15.96 18.00
N CYS A 5 6.66 -14.83 17.32
CA CYS A 5 5.52 -14.62 16.45
C CYS A 5 5.69 -15.44 15.16
N ARG A 6 6.91 -15.86 14.76
CA ARG A 6 7.19 -16.64 13.52
C ARG A 6 6.16 -17.74 13.22
N THR A 7 5.68 -18.43 14.26
CA THR A 7 4.70 -19.52 14.25
C THR A 7 3.23 -19.16 13.97
N CYS A 8 2.76 -17.94 14.29
CA CYS A 8 1.33 -17.58 14.19
C CYS A 8 0.84 -17.41 12.75
N ILE A 9 1.76 -17.17 11.82
CA ILE A 9 1.53 -17.39 10.39
C ILE A 9 2.28 -18.70 10.13
N GLN A 10 1.59 -19.83 9.94
CA GLN A 10 2.27 -21.14 9.94
C GLN A 10 3.44 -21.16 8.93
N GLU A 11 4.63 -21.61 9.34
CA GLU A 11 5.66 -22.01 8.38
C GLU A 11 5.14 -23.24 7.64
N ARG A 12 4.67 -23.02 6.42
CA ARG A 12 4.21 -24.09 5.57
C ARG A 12 5.39 -24.98 5.22
N HIS A 13 5.32 -26.25 5.59
CA HIS A 13 6.39 -27.22 5.29
C HIS A 13 6.41 -27.66 3.82
N ASN A 14 5.36 -27.32 3.05
CA ASN A 14 5.19 -27.75 1.66
C ASN A 14 4.87 -26.54 0.77
N HIS A 15 5.87 -25.83 0.25
CA HIS A 15 5.69 -24.60 -0.55
C HIS A 15 5.04 -24.80 -1.93
N ILE A 16 4.67 -26.03 -2.30
CA ILE A 16 4.36 -26.41 -3.69
C ILE A 16 2.87 -26.33 -4.04
N GLU A 17 1.93 -26.55 -3.11
CA GLU A 17 0.49 -26.43 -3.47
C GLU A 17 0.06 -24.96 -3.37
N PRO A 18 -0.87 -24.45 -4.18
CA PRO A 18 -1.30 -23.06 -4.04
C PRO A 18 -2.25 -22.90 -2.82
N LEU A 19 -2.18 -21.79 -2.05
CA LEU A 19 -3.16 -21.48 -0.97
C LEU A 19 -4.58 -21.30 -1.54
N MET A 20 -4.67 -21.09 -2.85
CA MET A 20 -5.88 -20.83 -3.61
C MET A 20 -5.95 -21.84 -4.77
N PRO A 21 -7.12 -22.41 -5.10
CA PRO A 21 -7.25 -23.27 -6.28
C PRO A 21 -6.76 -22.56 -7.56
N THR A 22 -5.86 -23.18 -8.31
CA THR A 22 -5.27 -22.61 -9.56
C THR A 22 -6.09 -22.89 -10.81
N GLU A 23 -7.06 -23.81 -10.74
CA GLU A 23 -7.98 -24.10 -11.84
C GLU A 23 -9.39 -23.64 -11.46
N CYS A 24 -9.86 -22.60 -12.14
CA CYS A 24 -11.24 -22.17 -12.06
C CYS A 24 -12.11 -23.15 -12.88
N PRO A 25 -13.18 -23.73 -12.33
CA PRO A 25 -14.19 -24.39 -13.17
C PRO A 25 -14.81 -23.38 -14.12
N ASP A 26 -15.31 -23.81 -15.28
CA ASP A 26 -16.10 -22.97 -16.16
C ASP A 26 -17.44 -22.60 -15.47
N ARG A 27 -17.44 -21.46 -14.76
CA ARG A 27 -18.60 -20.69 -14.25
C ARG A 27 -19.23 -21.03 -12.87
N PRO A 28 -18.49 -21.02 -11.74
CA PRO A 28 -19.07 -20.91 -10.40
C PRO A 28 -19.36 -19.47 -9.94
N TRP A 29 -18.62 -18.47 -10.43
CA TRP A 29 -18.65 -17.07 -9.95
C TRP A 29 -19.94 -16.30 -10.25
N GLN A 30 -20.83 -16.82 -11.10
CA GLN A 30 -22.14 -16.19 -11.37
C GLN A 30 -23.14 -16.32 -10.20
N ARG A 31 -22.80 -17.09 -9.16
CA ARG A 31 -23.65 -17.34 -7.98
C ARG A 31 -22.86 -17.38 -6.67
N PHE A 32 -21.69 -16.77 -6.62
CA PHE A 32 -20.92 -16.72 -5.39
C PHE A 32 -21.28 -15.47 -4.59
N ASP A 33 -22.02 -15.67 -3.51
CA ASP A 33 -22.32 -14.62 -2.55
C ASP A 33 -21.25 -14.62 -1.45
N TYR A 34 -20.84 -13.42 -1.02
CA TYR A 34 -19.90 -13.22 0.07
C TYR A 34 -20.40 -12.15 1.03
N TYR A 35 -19.87 -12.16 2.26
CA TYR A 35 -20.21 -11.15 3.26
C TYR A 35 -19.48 -9.85 2.99
N ASN A 36 -20.21 -8.86 2.47
CA ASN A 36 -19.67 -7.51 2.29
C ASN A 36 -19.81 -6.72 3.59
N SER A 37 -18.69 -6.30 4.18
CA SER A 37 -18.63 -5.60 5.48
C SER A 37 -19.48 -4.33 5.54
N MET A 38 -19.76 -3.70 4.39
CA MET A 38 -20.58 -2.49 4.29
C MET A 38 -22.10 -2.79 4.30
N LEU A 39 -22.48 -3.95 3.78
CA LEU A 39 -23.87 -4.32 3.51
C LEU A 39 -24.42 -5.33 4.53
N ILE A 40 -23.56 -5.97 5.33
CA ILE A 40 -24.01 -6.93 6.33
C ILE A 40 -25.06 -6.33 7.27
N ASN A 41 -26.11 -7.11 7.55
CA ASN A 41 -27.24 -6.72 8.40
C ASN A 41 -27.95 -5.44 7.92
N THR A 42 -27.90 -5.12 6.62
CA THR A 42 -28.76 -4.07 6.04
C THR A 42 -29.99 -4.70 5.41
N MET A 43 -31.16 -4.12 5.72
CA MET A 43 -32.45 -4.57 5.21
C MET A 43 -33.05 -3.46 4.34
N ASP A 44 -33.70 -3.86 3.25
CA ASP A 44 -34.51 -2.99 2.41
C ASP A 44 -35.82 -2.57 3.11
N GLU A 45 -36.56 -1.63 2.51
CA GLU A 45 -37.86 -1.16 3.00
C GLU A 45 -38.89 -2.28 3.21
N ASP A 46 -38.74 -3.37 2.43
CA ASP A 46 -39.60 -4.57 2.49
C ASP A 46 -39.16 -5.58 3.57
N GLY A 47 -38.11 -5.28 4.35
CA GLY A 47 -37.57 -6.17 5.40
C GLY A 47 -36.74 -7.35 4.88
N ASN A 48 -36.42 -7.37 3.59
CA ASN A 48 -35.49 -8.34 2.99
C ASN A 48 -34.05 -7.86 3.13
N TYR A 49 -33.10 -8.77 3.27
CA TYR A 49 -31.69 -8.41 3.24
C TYR A 49 -31.28 -7.90 1.86
N VAL A 50 -30.50 -6.81 1.84
CA VAL A 50 -29.90 -6.27 0.63
C VAL A 50 -28.97 -7.33 0.00
N GLU A 51 -28.78 -7.29 -1.31
CA GLU A 51 -27.83 -8.16 -2.01
C GLU A 51 -26.42 -8.05 -1.40
N LEU A 52 -25.77 -9.19 -1.10
CA LEU A 52 -24.51 -9.29 -0.31
C LEU A 52 -24.61 -8.82 1.16
N GLY A 53 -25.81 -8.49 1.63
CA GLY A 53 -26.13 -8.01 2.96
C GLY A 53 -26.78 -9.04 3.87
N SER A 54 -26.42 -10.32 3.72
CA SER A 54 -26.93 -11.44 4.51
C SER A 54 -26.75 -11.23 6.02
N GLU A 55 -27.51 -12.01 6.81
CA GLU A 55 -27.38 -12.04 8.26
C GLU A 55 -25.96 -12.45 8.65
N PHE A 56 -25.32 -11.61 9.46
CA PHE A 56 -23.98 -11.81 9.97
C PHE A 56 -23.99 -11.51 11.47
N LEU A 57 -23.88 -12.56 12.28
CA LEU A 57 -23.93 -12.45 13.73
C LEU A 57 -22.67 -11.72 14.24
N LEU A 58 -22.88 -10.60 14.93
CA LEU A 58 -21.82 -9.78 15.51
C LEU A 58 -21.99 -9.78 17.03
N GLU A 59 -20.95 -10.18 17.75
CA GLU A 59 -20.91 -10.22 19.21
C GLU A 59 -19.86 -9.23 19.72
N GLU A 60 -20.18 -8.49 20.77
CA GLU A 60 -19.22 -7.59 21.41
C GLU A 60 -18.10 -8.41 22.07
N ASN A 61 -16.85 -8.05 21.78
CA ASN A 61 -15.70 -8.77 22.29
C ASN A 61 -14.70 -7.82 22.96
N GLU A 62 -14.42 -8.06 24.24
CA GLU A 62 -13.46 -7.26 25.04
C GLU A 62 -12.05 -7.26 24.45
N HIS A 63 -11.62 -8.38 23.84
CA HIS A 63 -10.31 -8.49 23.20
C HIS A 63 -10.14 -7.52 22.03
N PHE A 64 -11.24 -7.18 21.37
CA PHE A 64 -11.30 -6.24 20.26
C PHE A 64 -11.84 -4.88 20.71
N ASN A 65 -11.55 -4.45 21.95
CA ASN A 65 -12.00 -3.17 22.52
C ASN A 65 -13.54 -2.98 22.48
N ASN A 66 -14.29 -4.04 22.77
CA ASN A 66 -15.76 -4.08 22.75
C ASN A 66 -16.38 -3.81 21.38
N LEU A 67 -15.62 -4.03 20.30
CA LEU A 67 -16.19 -4.00 18.96
C LEU A 67 -17.07 -5.24 18.74
N ALA A 68 -18.17 -5.03 18.02
CA ALA A 68 -19.04 -6.11 17.57
C ALA A 68 -18.35 -6.85 16.41
N VAL A 69 -17.91 -8.08 16.66
CA VAL A 69 -17.11 -8.88 15.73
C VAL A 69 -17.72 -10.28 15.57
N ASN A 70 -17.44 -10.92 14.43
CA ASN A 70 -17.76 -12.33 14.20
C ASN A 70 -16.49 -13.17 14.21
N THR A 71 -16.33 -14.02 15.22
CA THR A 71 -15.16 -14.90 15.37
C THR A 71 -15.24 -16.18 14.54
N GLN A 72 -16.40 -16.47 13.95
CA GLN A 72 -16.61 -17.69 13.15
C GLN A 72 -16.25 -17.51 11.69
N GLN A 73 -16.32 -16.28 11.15
CA GLN A 73 -16.06 -16.00 9.75
C GLN A 73 -15.36 -14.65 9.52
N SER A 74 -14.58 -14.57 8.45
CA SER A 74 -14.06 -13.29 7.95
C SER A 74 -15.08 -12.63 7.02
N ASN A 75 -14.93 -11.33 6.81
CA ASN A 75 -15.71 -10.62 5.82
C ASN A 75 -14.84 -9.73 4.92
N ILE A 76 -15.47 -9.14 3.91
CA ILE A 76 -14.77 -8.47 2.81
C ILE A 76 -15.23 -7.03 2.70
N GLN A 77 -14.27 -6.12 2.71
CA GLN A 77 -14.44 -4.72 2.37
C GLN A 77 -14.03 -4.50 0.91
N VAL A 78 -14.87 -3.81 0.16
CA VAL A 78 -14.59 -3.40 -1.22
C VAL A 78 -14.63 -1.88 -1.28
N PRO A 79 -13.57 -1.22 -1.79
CA PRO A 79 -13.54 0.22 -2.00
C PRO A 79 -14.66 0.71 -2.93
N THR A 80 -15.14 1.95 -2.76
CA THR A 80 -16.25 2.49 -3.56
C THR A 80 -15.93 2.66 -5.05
N ASN A 81 -14.66 2.86 -5.40
CA ASN A 81 -14.21 2.94 -6.79
C ASN A 81 -14.16 1.58 -7.51
N VAL A 82 -14.31 0.48 -6.77
CA VAL A 82 -14.18 -0.88 -7.29
C VAL A 82 -15.55 -1.55 -7.40
N TYR A 83 -15.85 -2.12 -8.57
CA TYR A 83 -17.13 -2.79 -8.79
C TYR A 83 -17.17 -4.17 -8.13
N ASN A 84 -18.03 -4.33 -7.13
CA ASN A 84 -18.13 -5.52 -6.28
C ASN A 84 -18.55 -6.83 -7.00
N LYS A 85 -19.09 -6.75 -8.23
CA LYS A 85 -19.44 -7.90 -9.07
C LYS A 85 -18.54 -8.10 -10.29
N ASP A 86 -17.38 -7.44 -10.33
CA ASP A 86 -16.39 -7.71 -11.36
C ASP A 86 -16.01 -9.21 -11.32
N PRO A 87 -16.07 -9.95 -12.44
CA PRO A 87 -15.71 -11.36 -12.48
C PRO A 87 -14.31 -11.66 -11.93
N ASN A 88 -13.33 -10.77 -12.14
CA ASN A 88 -11.98 -10.93 -11.63
C ASN A 88 -11.93 -10.85 -10.10
N ILE A 89 -12.74 -9.97 -9.52
CA ILE A 89 -12.84 -9.78 -8.07
C ILE A 89 -13.58 -10.96 -7.45
N LEU A 90 -14.71 -11.38 -8.02
CA LEU A 90 -15.46 -12.54 -7.52
C LEU A 90 -14.60 -13.81 -7.52
N ASN A 91 -13.81 -14.03 -8.58
CA ASN A 91 -12.87 -15.16 -8.64
C ASN A 91 -11.80 -15.09 -7.54
N ALA A 92 -11.20 -13.91 -7.33
CA ALA A 92 -10.19 -13.72 -6.30
C ALA A 92 -10.79 -13.83 -4.88
N ILE A 93 -12.02 -13.36 -4.69
CA ILE A 93 -12.78 -13.49 -3.45
C ILE A 93 -13.06 -14.97 -3.14
N TYR A 94 -13.57 -15.72 -4.12
CA TYR A 94 -13.81 -17.17 -4.00
C TYR A 94 -12.53 -17.91 -3.61
N ASN A 95 -11.43 -17.62 -4.31
CA ASN A 95 -10.13 -18.22 -4.02
C ASN A 95 -9.62 -17.88 -2.60
N SER A 96 -9.91 -16.68 -2.10
CA SER A 96 -9.54 -16.27 -0.74
C SER A 96 -10.40 -16.89 0.38
N GLU A 97 -11.44 -17.67 0.06
CA GLU A 97 -12.28 -18.34 1.06
C GLU A 97 -11.48 -19.34 1.91
N ALA A 98 -10.49 -20.01 1.32
CA ALA A 98 -9.60 -20.94 2.02
C ALA A 98 -8.81 -20.29 3.18
N LEU A 99 -8.70 -18.95 3.21
CA LEU A 99 -8.04 -18.23 4.31
C LEU A 99 -8.86 -18.23 5.60
N ASN A 100 -10.19 -18.46 5.54
CA ASN A 100 -11.05 -18.50 6.71
C ASN A 100 -10.58 -19.54 7.74
N ASP A 101 -10.34 -20.77 7.29
CA ASP A 101 -9.90 -21.87 8.16
C ASP A 101 -8.53 -21.58 8.78
N VAL A 102 -7.65 -20.92 8.03
CA VAL A 102 -6.32 -20.50 8.50
C VAL A 102 -6.44 -19.44 9.59
N PHE A 103 -7.27 -18.42 9.38
CA PHE A 103 -7.47 -17.35 10.36
C PHE A 103 -8.03 -17.88 11.68
N ILE A 104 -9.04 -18.75 11.62
CA ILE A 104 -9.64 -19.38 12.80
C ILE A 104 -8.61 -20.24 13.53
N ASN A 105 -7.84 -21.06 12.81
CA ASN A 105 -6.81 -21.91 13.41
C ASN A 105 -5.69 -21.08 14.07
N ASN A 106 -5.29 -19.97 13.47
CA ASN A 106 -4.30 -19.06 14.05
C ASN A 106 -4.81 -18.44 15.36
N PHE A 107 -6.07 -17.99 15.39
CA PHE A 107 -6.69 -17.43 16.59
C PHE A 107 -6.88 -18.48 17.70
N GLN A 108 -7.23 -19.72 17.35
CA GLN A 108 -7.30 -20.82 18.30
C GLN A 108 -5.94 -21.19 18.90
N LYS A 109 -4.86 -21.07 18.13
CA LYS A 109 -3.49 -21.31 18.61
C LYS A 109 -2.97 -20.19 19.48
N ASP A 110 -3.26 -18.94 19.11
CA ASP A 110 -2.82 -17.75 19.82
C ASP A 110 -3.97 -16.75 19.99
N PRO A 111 -4.67 -16.81 21.14
CA PRO A 111 -5.76 -15.89 21.45
C PRO A 111 -5.32 -14.43 21.61
N THR A 112 -4.02 -14.13 21.65
CA THR A 112 -3.51 -12.75 21.77
C THR A 112 -3.48 -12.01 20.43
N LEU A 113 -3.64 -12.73 19.31
CA LEU A 113 -3.72 -12.13 17.98
C LEU A 113 -4.92 -11.20 17.88
N THR A 114 -4.72 -10.04 17.24
CA THR A 114 -5.81 -9.08 17.01
C THR A 114 -6.36 -9.27 15.60
N TRP A 115 -6.06 -8.37 14.67
CA TRP A 115 -6.55 -8.45 13.31
C TRP A 115 -5.65 -9.36 12.47
N GLN A 116 -6.28 -10.17 11.64
CA GLN A 116 -5.65 -10.88 10.55
C GLN A 116 -6.34 -10.46 9.26
N TYR A 117 -5.58 -10.11 8.23
CA TYR A 117 -6.17 -9.61 7.02
C TYR A 117 -5.36 -9.95 5.77
N PHE A 118 -6.07 -9.95 4.65
CA PHE A 118 -5.51 -10.11 3.31
C PHE A 118 -5.98 -8.95 2.43
N GLY A 119 -5.04 -8.16 1.94
CA GLY A 119 -5.29 -7.15 0.90
C GLY A 119 -5.00 -7.74 -0.47
N SER A 120 -5.98 -7.75 -1.36
CA SER A 120 -5.80 -8.24 -2.73
C SER A 120 -5.21 -7.16 -3.63
N SER A 121 -4.45 -7.56 -4.65
CA SER A 121 -4.05 -6.66 -5.75
C SER A 121 -5.24 -6.17 -6.58
N THR A 122 -6.35 -6.90 -6.56
CA THR A 122 -7.63 -6.48 -7.18
C THR A 122 -8.41 -5.45 -6.35
N GLY A 123 -7.93 -5.08 -5.16
CA GLY A 123 -8.44 -3.97 -4.34
C GLY A 123 -9.36 -4.37 -3.18
N PHE A 124 -9.93 -5.58 -3.15
CA PHE A 124 -10.72 -6.02 -1.99
C PHE A 124 -9.84 -6.34 -0.78
N PHE A 125 -10.40 -6.17 0.40
CA PHE A 125 -9.75 -6.39 1.68
C PHE A 125 -10.54 -7.38 2.53
N ARG A 126 -9.95 -8.53 2.84
CA ARG A 126 -10.56 -9.55 3.71
C ARG A 126 -10.02 -9.41 5.12
N ILE A 127 -10.88 -9.32 6.13
CA ILE A 127 -10.49 -9.14 7.53
C ILE A 127 -11.15 -10.17 8.45
N TYR A 128 -10.37 -10.68 9.39
CA TYR A 128 -10.78 -11.59 10.46
C TYR A 128 -10.37 -11.03 11.83
N PRO A 129 -11.24 -11.08 12.85
CA PRO A 129 -12.66 -11.48 12.79
C PRO A 129 -13.50 -10.52 11.93
N GLY A 130 -14.65 -10.96 11.42
CA GLY A 130 -15.48 -10.14 10.55
C GLY A 130 -16.14 -8.96 11.28
N ILE A 131 -16.14 -7.77 10.68
CA ILE A 131 -16.68 -6.53 11.29
C ILE A 131 -17.64 -5.79 10.39
N LYS A 132 -18.64 -5.11 10.95
CA LYS A 132 -19.44 -4.16 10.17
C LYS A 132 -18.65 -2.89 9.93
N TRP A 133 -18.38 -2.59 8.66
CA TRP A 133 -17.72 -1.37 8.27
C TRP A 133 -18.76 -0.27 8.06
N THR A 134 -18.55 0.86 8.73
CA THR A 134 -19.44 2.02 8.58
C THR A 134 -18.87 2.96 7.52
N PRO A 135 -19.64 3.34 6.48
CA PRO A 135 -19.22 4.36 5.54
C PRO A 135 -19.10 5.73 6.20
N ASP A 136 -18.37 6.62 5.54
CA ASP A 136 -18.34 8.04 5.88
C ASP A 136 -19.74 8.67 5.80
N SER A 137 -19.92 9.90 6.30
CA SER A 137 -21.23 10.58 6.29
C SER A 137 -21.85 10.73 4.90
N ASN A 138 -21.06 10.57 3.84
CA ASN A 138 -21.47 10.63 2.44
C ASN A 138 -21.70 9.24 1.81
N GLY A 139 -21.65 8.15 2.58
CA GLY A 139 -21.81 6.78 2.07
C GLY A 139 -20.58 6.21 1.36
N VAL A 140 -19.43 6.90 1.41
CA VAL A 140 -18.21 6.50 0.68
C VAL A 140 -17.29 5.69 1.60
N ALA A 141 -16.76 4.59 1.09
CA ALA A 141 -15.69 3.83 1.71
C ALA A 141 -14.36 4.28 1.11
N ALA A 142 -13.70 5.25 1.75
CA ALA A 142 -12.41 5.79 1.31
C ALA A 142 -11.23 4.81 1.54
N PHE A 143 -11.47 3.69 2.22
CA PHE A 143 -10.42 2.71 2.50
C PHE A 143 -10.12 1.86 1.25
N ASP A 144 -8.91 2.02 0.71
CA ASP A 144 -8.28 1.07 -0.22
C ASP A 144 -7.06 0.46 0.49
N CYS A 145 -6.91 -0.86 0.41
CA CYS A 145 -5.79 -1.57 1.01
C CYS A 145 -4.47 -1.35 0.26
N ARG A 146 -4.53 -1.13 -1.06
CA ARG A 146 -3.34 -0.99 -1.93
C ARG A 146 -2.57 0.30 -1.66
N ASN A 147 -3.28 1.33 -1.20
CA ASN A 147 -2.72 2.65 -0.90
C ASN A 147 -2.10 2.72 0.49
N ARG A 148 -2.08 1.63 1.25
CA ARG A 148 -1.58 1.62 2.63
C ARG A 148 -0.10 1.35 2.68
N ASN A 149 0.59 2.06 3.56
CA ASN A 149 2.02 1.87 3.80
C ASN A 149 2.36 0.40 4.07
N TRP A 150 1.53 -0.30 4.85
CA TRP A 150 1.72 -1.73 5.10
C TRP A 150 1.71 -2.56 3.82
N TYR A 151 0.75 -2.30 2.93
CA TYR A 151 0.67 -3.01 1.65
C TYR A 151 1.87 -2.69 0.77
N ILE A 152 2.21 -1.41 0.66
CA ILE A 152 3.29 -0.93 -0.22
C ILE A 152 4.67 -1.42 0.24
N GLN A 153 4.96 -1.33 1.54
CA GLN A 153 6.24 -1.76 2.13
C GLN A 153 6.45 -3.27 1.99
N ALA A 154 5.37 -4.05 1.98
CA ALA A 154 5.45 -5.49 1.77
C ALA A 154 5.49 -5.86 0.29
N ALA A 155 4.76 -5.14 -0.56
CA ALA A 155 4.68 -5.40 -1.99
C ALA A 155 5.95 -5.00 -2.75
N THR A 156 6.72 -4.04 -2.23
CA THR A 156 7.86 -3.45 -2.93
C THR A 156 9.07 -3.28 -2.02
N SER A 157 10.28 -3.41 -2.59
CA SER A 157 11.52 -3.12 -1.89
C SER A 157 11.82 -1.61 -1.90
N PRO A 158 12.65 -1.12 -0.96
CA PRO A 158 13.04 0.29 -0.90
C PRO A 158 13.49 0.84 -2.25
N LYS A 159 13.10 2.09 -2.52
CA LYS A 159 13.25 2.70 -3.84
C LYS A 159 13.85 4.10 -3.79
N ASP A 160 14.72 4.35 -4.76
CA ASP A 160 15.34 5.64 -5.07
C ASP A 160 14.66 6.22 -6.32
N ILE A 161 13.82 7.23 -6.12
CA ILE A 161 12.97 7.79 -7.18
C ILE A 161 13.40 9.22 -7.53
N ILE A 162 13.57 9.49 -8.82
CA ILE A 162 13.67 10.85 -9.35
C ILE A 162 12.39 11.16 -10.12
N ILE A 163 11.66 12.19 -9.68
CA ILE A 163 10.46 12.66 -10.37
C ILE A 163 10.85 13.83 -11.28
N MET A 164 10.75 13.64 -12.59
CA MET A 164 11.02 14.66 -13.60
C MET A 164 9.70 15.23 -14.11
N VAL A 165 9.52 16.55 -13.98
CA VAL A 165 8.27 17.24 -14.29
C VAL A 165 8.49 18.26 -15.41
N ASP A 166 7.72 18.12 -16.49
CA ASP A 166 7.70 19.13 -17.54
C ASP A 166 6.99 20.40 -17.05
N ILE A 167 7.70 21.53 -17.12
CA ILE A 167 7.19 22.87 -16.80
C ILE A 167 7.13 23.78 -18.05
N SER A 168 7.12 23.16 -19.24
CA SER A 168 6.95 23.82 -20.52
C SER A 168 5.63 24.61 -20.61
N GLY A 169 5.52 25.43 -21.66
CA GLY A 169 4.33 26.25 -21.90
C GLY A 169 3.04 25.43 -22.10
N SER A 170 3.14 24.22 -22.67
CA SER A 170 2.00 23.34 -22.96
C SER A 170 1.38 22.73 -21.69
N MET A 171 2.19 22.58 -20.64
CA MET A 171 1.76 22.08 -19.34
C MET A 171 0.96 23.10 -18.51
N LYS A 172 0.84 24.36 -18.93
CA LYS A 172 0.11 25.39 -18.16
C LYS A 172 -1.38 25.08 -18.01
N GLY A 173 -1.97 25.56 -16.90
CA GLY A 173 -3.40 25.41 -16.62
C GLY A 173 -3.74 24.06 -16.00
N LEU A 174 -4.76 23.38 -16.53
CA LEU A 174 -5.28 22.12 -15.96
C LEU A 174 -4.24 21.00 -15.94
N LYS A 175 -3.37 20.91 -16.96
CA LYS A 175 -2.32 19.88 -17.04
C LYS A 175 -1.35 19.98 -15.86
N MET A 176 -0.90 21.19 -15.50
CA MET A 176 -0.05 21.42 -14.33
C MET A 176 -0.74 21.04 -13.02
N THR A 177 -2.05 21.31 -12.89
CA THR A 177 -2.81 20.90 -11.70
C THR A 177 -2.88 19.38 -11.57
N ILE A 178 -3.12 18.68 -12.69
CA ILE A 178 -3.08 17.21 -12.74
C ILE A 178 -1.66 16.72 -12.39
N ALA A 179 -0.62 17.30 -12.97
CA ALA A 179 0.77 16.94 -12.70
C ALA A 179 1.12 17.08 -11.21
N LYS A 180 0.75 18.19 -10.59
CA LYS A 180 0.92 18.39 -9.14
C LYS A 180 0.18 17.35 -8.31
N HIS A 181 -1.06 17.00 -8.72
CA HIS A 181 -1.81 15.97 -8.03
C HIS A 181 -1.17 14.58 -8.20
N THR A 182 -0.65 14.26 -9.39
CA THR A 182 0.11 13.03 -9.67
C THR A 182 1.37 12.96 -8.81
N ILE A 183 2.15 14.05 -8.71
CA ILE A 183 3.36 14.10 -7.87
C ILE A 183 3.00 13.85 -6.40
N ASN A 184 1.99 14.54 -5.87
CA ASN A 184 1.56 14.34 -4.49
C ASN A 184 1.11 12.90 -4.25
N THR A 185 0.32 12.33 -5.17
CA THR A 185 -0.12 10.94 -5.07
C THR A 185 1.05 9.96 -5.09
N ILE A 186 2.08 10.21 -5.92
CA ILE A 186 3.32 9.41 -5.92
C ILE A 186 4.05 9.55 -4.58
N LEU A 187 4.21 10.76 -4.06
CA LEU A 187 4.88 11.01 -2.77
C LEU A 187 4.15 10.31 -1.61
N ASP A 188 2.83 10.26 -1.64
CA ASP A 188 2.01 9.55 -0.65
C ASP A 188 2.29 8.04 -0.64
N THR A 189 2.68 7.46 -1.79
CA THR A 189 3.04 6.02 -1.89
C THR A 189 4.45 5.67 -1.41
N LEU A 190 5.28 6.65 -1.06
CA LEU A 190 6.62 6.36 -0.58
C LEU A 190 6.56 5.80 0.86
N GLY A 191 7.61 5.13 1.31
CA GLY A 191 7.85 4.73 2.71
C GLY A 191 8.98 5.54 3.34
N GLU A 192 9.19 5.42 4.65
CA GLU A 192 10.35 6.06 5.31
C GLU A 192 11.69 5.52 4.79
N ASN A 193 11.72 4.30 4.26
CA ASN A 193 12.93 3.69 3.70
C ASN A 193 13.23 4.12 2.26
N ASP A 194 12.37 4.95 1.66
CA ASP A 194 12.49 5.40 0.28
C ASP A 194 13.16 6.77 0.19
N PHE A 195 13.85 7.00 -0.92
CA PHE A 195 14.51 8.25 -1.21
C PHE A 195 13.95 8.87 -2.47
N VAL A 196 13.73 10.18 -2.45
CA VAL A 196 13.11 10.91 -3.56
C VAL A 196 13.81 12.24 -3.83
N ASN A 197 13.75 12.69 -5.09
CA ASN A 197 14.02 14.08 -5.45
C ASN A 197 13.12 14.49 -6.62
N VAL A 198 12.71 15.76 -6.64
CA VAL A 198 11.82 16.31 -7.68
C VAL A 198 12.56 17.37 -8.49
N ILE A 199 12.60 17.14 -9.80
CA ILE A 199 13.33 17.94 -10.77
C ILE A 199 12.33 18.46 -11.81
N ALA A 200 12.30 19.76 -12.00
CA ALA A 200 11.51 20.42 -13.03
C ALA A 200 12.41 20.71 -14.25
N TYR A 201 11.90 20.49 -15.46
CA TYR A 201 12.65 20.77 -16.68
C TYR A 201 11.84 21.57 -17.70
N THR A 202 12.54 22.49 -18.38
CA THR A 202 12.17 23.07 -19.69
C THR A 202 13.37 22.86 -20.62
N ASP A 203 13.89 23.91 -21.25
CA ASP A 203 15.21 23.94 -21.91
C ASP A 203 16.38 23.78 -20.93
N TYR A 204 16.13 23.95 -19.62
CA TYR A 204 17.10 23.79 -18.55
C TYR A 204 16.50 23.01 -17.39
N VAL A 205 17.38 22.38 -16.61
CA VAL A 205 17.00 21.59 -15.43
C VAL A 205 17.03 22.48 -14.19
N ARG A 206 15.95 22.45 -13.39
CA ARG A 206 15.84 23.11 -12.09
C ARG A 206 15.41 22.11 -11.03
N TYR A 207 16.12 22.09 -9.91
CA TYR A 207 15.65 21.39 -8.72
C TYR A 207 14.51 22.20 -8.11
N VAL A 208 13.41 21.52 -7.74
CA VAL A 208 12.28 22.17 -7.06
C VAL A 208 12.75 22.80 -5.76
N GLU A 209 13.58 22.07 -5.01
CA GLU A 209 14.26 22.56 -3.82
C GLU A 209 15.77 22.66 -4.06
N PRO A 210 16.35 23.87 -4.09
CA PRO A 210 17.78 24.07 -4.31
C PRO A 210 18.68 23.37 -3.30
N CYS A 211 18.22 23.19 -2.05
CA CYS A 211 18.99 22.50 -1.00
C CYS A 211 19.24 21.02 -1.34
N PHE A 212 18.39 20.40 -2.16
CA PHE A 212 18.48 18.99 -2.54
C PHE A 212 19.22 18.79 -3.87
N LYS A 213 20.00 19.78 -4.30
CA LYS A 213 20.76 19.69 -5.55
C LYS A 213 21.74 18.52 -5.50
N GLY A 214 21.52 17.53 -6.38
CA GLY A 214 22.40 16.37 -6.53
C GLY A 214 22.32 15.34 -5.39
N THR A 215 21.34 15.45 -4.50
CA THR A 215 21.15 14.52 -3.38
C THR A 215 19.72 13.99 -3.38
N LEU A 216 19.52 12.71 -3.04
CA LEU A 216 18.20 12.17 -2.78
C LEU A 216 17.87 12.35 -1.31
N VAL A 217 16.62 12.72 -1.00
CA VAL A 217 16.17 12.90 0.39
C VAL A 217 15.25 11.78 0.80
N GLN A 218 15.36 11.37 2.06
CA GLN A 218 14.48 10.37 2.65
C GLN A 218 13.03 10.88 2.63
N ALA A 219 12.10 10.04 2.21
CA ALA A 219 10.69 10.37 2.12
C ALA A 219 9.99 10.26 3.49
N ASP A 220 10.46 11.01 4.48
CA ASP A 220 9.83 11.11 5.81
C ASP A 220 8.55 11.97 5.76
N LEU A 221 7.67 11.85 6.77
CA LEU A 221 6.45 12.66 6.87
C LEU A 221 6.75 14.16 6.72
N ASP A 222 7.79 14.66 7.40
CA ASP A 222 8.20 16.06 7.29
C ASP A 222 8.63 16.43 5.87
N ASN A 223 9.37 15.56 5.17
CA ASN A 223 9.86 15.82 3.82
C ASN A 223 8.76 15.67 2.75
N ARG A 224 7.71 14.88 3.02
CA ARG A 224 6.51 14.76 2.18
C ARG A 224 5.53 15.90 2.41
N GLU A 225 5.35 16.30 3.68
CA GLU A 225 4.52 17.43 4.08
C GLU A 225 5.14 18.79 3.79
N VAL A 226 6.34 18.83 3.20
CA VAL A 226 6.80 19.98 2.40
C VAL A 226 5.90 20.08 1.17
N ARG A 227 4.63 20.42 1.43
CA ARG A 227 3.70 21.07 0.53
C ARG A 227 4.53 22.18 -0.08
N LEU A 228 4.70 22.12 -1.39
CA LEU A 228 5.58 22.94 -2.25
C LEU A 228 5.50 24.49 -2.08
N PHE A 229 4.87 25.06 -1.03
CA PHE A 229 4.57 26.49 -0.91
C PHE A 229 4.60 27.13 0.49
N SER A 230 4.96 26.46 1.60
CA SER A 230 5.06 27.14 2.91
C SER A 230 6.39 26.91 3.62
N ALA A 231 7.20 27.95 3.65
CA ALA A 231 8.47 28.03 4.35
C ALA A 231 8.30 27.88 5.88
N SER A 232 8.83 26.79 6.44
CA SER A 232 9.34 26.74 7.81
C SER A 232 10.24 25.50 7.95
N TRP A 233 11.53 25.70 8.16
CA TRP A 233 12.58 24.71 7.92
C TRP A 233 13.26 24.25 9.22
N ARG A 234 13.36 22.93 9.39
CA ARG A 234 14.36 22.24 10.25
C ARG A 234 14.79 20.96 9.54
N LEU A 235 15.57 21.07 8.47
CA LEU A 235 16.08 19.92 7.71
C LEU A 235 17.36 19.38 8.34
N LYS A 236 17.42 18.07 8.56
CA LYS A 236 18.65 17.33 8.84
C LYS A 236 19.30 16.98 7.51
N GLU A 237 20.61 17.20 7.38
CA GLU A 237 21.38 16.77 6.22
C GLU A 237 21.33 15.23 6.14
N ALA A 238 20.69 14.71 5.09
CA ALA A 238 20.77 13.30 4.75
C ALA A 238 22.15 13.05 4.12
N ASN A 239 22.99 12.23 4.76
CA ASN A 239 24.20 11.69 4.14
C ASN A 239 23.77 11.02 2.83
N GLY A 240 24.18 11.56 1.67
CA GLY A 240 23.69 11.24 0.32
C GLY A 240 23.92 9.81 -0.20
N GLN A 241 23.64 8.80 0.60
CA GLN A 241 23.52 7.40 0.22
C GLN A 241 22.03 7.07 0.10
N GLY A 242 21.56 6.82 -1.12
CA GLY A 242 20.22 6.26 -1.35
C GLY A 242 20.11 4.82 -0.84
N SER A 243 18.93 4.23 -1.01
CA SER A 243 18.65 2.84 -0.61
C SER A 243 19.44 1.79 -1.41
N MET A 244 19.97 2.16 -2.59
CA MET A 244 20.73 1.28 -3.51
C MET A 244 19.98 0.00 -3.95
N CYS A 245 18.66 -0.06 -3.75
CA CYS A 245 17.79 -1.16 -4.17
C CYS A 245 17.19 -0.86 -5.55
N ASN A 246 15.94 -0.40 -5.60
CA ASN A 246 15.28 -0.08 -6.86
C ASN A 246 15.57 1.36 -7.27
N GLN A 247 16.08 1.56 -8.48
CA GLN A 247 16.27 2.89 -9.04
C GLN A 247 15.22 3.16 -10.11
N ALA A 248 14.48 4.26 -9.96
CA ALA A 248 13.41 4.62 -10.88
C ALA A 248 13.41 6.11 -11.22
N ILE A 249 13.09 6.41 -12.48
CA ILE A 249 12.81 7.77 -12.95
C ILE A 249 11.34 7.81 -13.36
N MET A 250 10.60 8.79 -12.84
CA MET A 250 9.21 9.03 -13.17
C MET A 250 9.11 10.33 -13.98
N LEU A 251 8.84 10.21 -15.28
CA LEU A 251 8.69 11.32 -16.21
C LEU A 251 7.23 11.74 -16.33
N ILE A 252 6.93 12.98 -15.99
CA ILE A 252 5.58 13.56 -16.06
C ILE A 252 5.58 14.65 -17.14
N THR A 253 4.87 14.41 -18.24
CA THR A 253 4.87 15.30 -19.42
C THR A 253 3.54 15.24 -20.17
N ASP A 254 3.23 16.22 -21.03
CA ASP A 254 2.09 16.14 -21.96
C ASP A 254 2.49 15.67 -23.38
N GLY A 255 3.76 15.36 -23.59
CA GLY A 255 4.28 14.73 -24.81
C GLY A 255 5.80 14.66 -24.84
N ALA A 256 6.36 13.93 -25.81
CA ALA A 256 7.79 13.92 -26.10
C ALA A 256 7.99 14.01 -27.61
N MET A 257 8.69 15.05 -28.08
CA MET A 257 8.90 15.24 -29.53
C MET A 257 9.85 14.19 -30.12
N GLU A 258 10.77 13.66 -29.31
CA GLU A 258 11.79 12.68 -29.69
C GLU A 258 11.84 11.52 -28.68
N ASP A 259 12.45 10.40 -29.09
CA ASP A 259 12.56 9.17 -28.30
C ASP A 259 13.80 9.17 -27.37
N PHE A 260 14.71 10.14 -27.54
CA PHE A 260 15.95 10.31 -26.77
C PHE A 260 16.79 9.02 -26.61
N GLU A 261 16.77 8.15 -27.63
CA GLU A 261 17.45 6.85 -27.62
C GLU A 261 18.94 6.95 -27.26
N SER A 262 19.65 7.92 -27.84
CA SER A 262 21.08 8.16 -27.60
C SER A 262 21.42 8.38 -26.12
N VAL A 263 20.52 9.01 -25.35
CA VAL A 263 20.72 9.24 -23.92
C VAL A 263 20.62 7.92 -23.14
N PHE A 264 19.67 7.07 -23.48
CA PHE A 264 19.51 5.77 -22.82
C PHE A 264 20.61 4.78 -23.19
N GLU A 265 21.10 4.85 -24.44
CA GLU A 265 22.26 4.10 -24.90
C GLU A 265 23.53 4.42 -24.10
N GLU A 266 23.76 5.70 -23.80
CA GLU A 266 24.95 6.15 -23.05
C GLU A 266 24.86 5.85 -21.55
N PHE A 267 23.70 6.10 -20.92
CA PHE A 267 23.59 6.13 -19.46
C PHE A 267 22.93 4.90 -18.81
N ASN A 268 22.10 4.14 -19.53
CA ASN A 268 21.32 3.04 -18.93
C ASN A 268 21.51 1.69 -19.63
N TRP A 269 21.84 1.66 -20.92
CA TRP A 269 21.99 0.42 -21.68
C TRP A 269 23.45 -0.08 -21.60
N PRO A 270 23.68 -1.41 -21.66
CA PRO A 270 22.73 -2.49 -21.98
C PRO A 270 21.98 -3.06 -20.77
N GLU A 271 22.43 -2.78 -19.54
CA GLU A 271 21.95 -3.48 -18.34
C GLU A 271 20.53 -3.06 -17.91
N ARG A 272 20.15 -1.80 -18.22
CA ARG A 272 18.84 -1.22 -17.88
C ARG A 272 18.54 -1.39 -16.40
N ARG A 273 19.45 -0.85 -15.56
CA ARG A 273 19.34 -0.88 -14.09
C ARG A 273 18.26 0.09 -13.61
N VAL A 274 18.20 1.27 -14.23
CA VAL A 274 17.21 2.29 -13.91
C VAL A 274 15.94 2.04 -14.69
N ARG A 275 14.80 2.00 -13.99
CA ARG A 275 13.47 1.85 -14.61
C ARG A 275 12.88 3.21 -14.92
N VAL A 276 12.28 3.37 -16.09
CA VAL A 276 11.68 4.66 -16.49
C VAL A 276 10.17 4.51 -16.64
N PHE A 277 9.43 5.22 -15.80
CA PHE A 277 7.98 5.31 -15.84
C PHE A 277 7.58 6.63 -16.50
N THR A 278 6.60 6.59 -17.38
CA THR A 278 6.14 7.79 -18.09
C THR A 278 4.65 8.01 -17.84
N TYR A 279 4.32 9.20 -17.36
CA TYR A 279 2.96 9.68 -17.12
C TYR A 279 2.63 10.75 -18.16
N LEU A 280 1.80 10.38 -19.14
CA LEU A 280 1.31 11.32 -20.14
C LEU A 280 0.08 12.06 -19.60
N ILE A 281 0.18 13.38 -19.48
CA ILE A 281 -0.89 14.23 -18.93
C ILE A 281 -1.64 14.97 -20.02
N GLY A 282 -2.97 14.87 -19.95
CA GLY A 282 -3.88 15.66 -20.77
C GLY A 282 -4.79 14.79 -21.62
N ARG A 283 -5.83 15.41 -22.17
CA ARG A 283 -6.82 14.72 -23.02
C ARG A 283 -6.29 14.43 -24.42
N GLU A 284 -5.31 15.20 -24.85
CA GLU A 284 -4.67 15.06 -26.15
C GLU A 284 -3.49 14.09 -26.03
N MET A 285 -3.44 13.08 -26.90
CA MET A 285 -2.37 12.07 -26.92
C MET A 285 -1.27 12.44 -27.92
N THR A 286 -0.91 13.73 -27.99
CA THR A 286 0.16 14.18 -28.88
C THR A 286 1.47 13.51 -28.49
N PHE A 287 2.08 12.80 -29.43
CA PHE A 287 3.34 12.07 -29.24
C PHE A 287 3.34 11.02 -28.10
N ALA A 288 2.19 10.38 -27.86
CA ALA A 288 2.08 9.27 -26.91
C ALA A 288 2.97 8.06 -27.28
N GLN A 289 3.27 7.87 -28.56
CA GLN A 289 4.09 6.75 -29.02
C GLN A 289 5.52 6.83 -28.47
N ASN A 290 6.11 8.02 -28.46
CA ASN A 290 7.49 8.25 -28.03
C ASN A 290 7.62 8.06 -26.51
N THR A 291 6.70 8.62 -25.74
CA THR A 291 6.64 8.41 -24.28
C THR A 291 6.45 6.94 -23.93
N LYS A 292 5.56 6.23 -24.64
CA LYS A 292 5.38 4.79 -24.49
C LYS A 292 6.65 4.00 -24.82
N TRP A 293 7.35 4.38 -25.89
CA TRP A 293 8.61 3.75 -26.29
C TRP A 293 9.69 3.88 -25.20
N ILE A 294 9.82 5.07 -24.59
CA ILE A 294 10.76 5.33 -23.49
C ILE A 294 10.50 4.38 -22.31
N ALA A 295 9.24 4.23 -21.88
CA ALA A 295 8.90 3.34 -20.77
C ALA A 295 9.14 1.87 -21.09
N CYS A 296 8.70 1.42 -22.28
CA CYS A 296 8.82 0.01 -22.70
C CYS A 296 10.29 -0.44 -22.80
N ASN A 297 11.17 0.38 -23.34
CA ASN A 297 12.57 0.01 -23.52
C ASN A 297 13.38 0.02 -22.22
N ASN A 298 12.93 0.78 -21.21
CA ASN A 298 13.61 0.90 -19.92
C ASN A 298 12.91 0.10 -18.80
N LYS A 299 12.23 -1.02 -19.12
CA LYS A 299 11.59 -1.92 -18.15
C LYS A 299 10.61 -1.23 -17.17
N GLY A 300 9.99 -0.13 -17.59
CA GLY A 300 9.01 0.60 -16.78
C GLY A 300 7.59 0.40 -17.27
N TYR A 301 6.75 1.41 -17.04
CA TYR A 301 5.33 1.40 -17.41
C TYR A 301 4.88 2.76 -17.93
N TYR A 302 4.00 2.72 -18.93
CA TYR A 302 3.39 3.89 -19.53
C TYR A 302 1.96 4.04 -19.01
N THR A 303 1.61 5.22 -18.53
CA THR A 303 0.26 5.55 -18.07
C THR A 303 -0.21 6.85 -18.69
N HIS A 304 -1.50 6.92 -18.96
CA HIS A 304 -2.15 8.11 -19.50
C HIS A 304 -3.15 8.65 -18.49
N ILE A 305 -2.98 9.90 -18.09
CA ILE A 305 -3.81 10.57 -17.09
C ILE A 305 -4.56 11.71 -17.77
N SER A 306 -5.86 11.50 -17.98
CA SER A 306 -6.74 12.49 -18.61
C SER A 306 -7.40 13.43 -17.60
N THR A 307 -7.75 12.91 -16.42
CA THR A 307 -8.50 13.64 -15.40
C THR A 307 -7.86 13.50 -14.01
N LEU A 308 -8.33 14.31 -13.06
CA LEU A 308 -7.88 14.23 -11.67
C LEU A 308 -8.34 12.94 -10.97
N ALA A 309 -9.48 12.37 -11.36
CA ALA A 309 -10.00 11.15 -10.77
C ALA A 309 -9.15 9.92 -11.16
N ASP A 310 -8.60 9.93 -12.38
CA ASP A 310 -7.80 8.81 -12.91
C ASP A 310 -6.42 8.72 -12.25
N VAL A 311 -5.98 9.75 -11.52
CA VAL A 311 -4.62 9.83 -10.97
C VAL A 311 -4.35 8.70 -9.97
N GLN A 312 -5.28 8.45 -9.05
CA GLN A 312 -5.06 7.49 -7.96
C GLN A 312 -4.85 6.06 -8.48
N GLU A 313 -5.70 5.61 -9.40
CA GLU A 313 -5.62 4.26 -9.95
C GLU A 313 -4.38 4.08 -10.83
N ASN A 314 -4.10 5.03 -11.72
CA ASN A 314 -2.98 4.94 -12.64
C ASN A 314 -1.61 5.05 -11.97
N VAL A 315 -1.49 5.81 -10.88
CA VAL A 315 -0.23 5.89 -10.14
C VAL A 315 0.09 4.55 -9.48
N MET A 316 -0.90 3.85 -8.92
CA MET A 316 -0.63 2.58 -8.20
C MET A 316 -0.08 1.46 -9.09
N GLU A 317 -0.28 1.51 -10.40
CA GLU A 317 0.22 0.51 -11.35
C GLU A 317 1.75 0.35 -11.36
N TYR A 318 2.52 1.40 -11.03
CA TYR A 318 3.98 1.27 -11.01
C TYR A 318 4.45 0.29 -9.92
N LEU A 319 3.69 0.15 -8.82
CA LEU A 319 4.00 -0.79 -7.74
C LEU A 319 3.94 -2.24 -8.24
N HIS A 320 3.00 -2.57 -9.12
CA HIS A 320 2.92 -3.90 -9.74
C HIS A 320 4.14 -4.24 -10.61
N VAL A 321 4.81 -3.23 -11.18
CA VAL A 321 6.05 -3.44 -11.93
C VAL A 321 7.24 -3.59 -10.99
N LEU A 322 7.29 -2.79 -9.92
CA LEU A 322 8.34 -2.87 -8.90
C LEU A 322 8.29 -4.17 -8.09
N SER A 323 7.11 -4.77 -7.89
CA SER A 323 6.97 -6.02 -7.14
C SER A 323 7.46 -7.27 -7.89
N ARG A 324 7.54 -7.25 -9.23
CA ARG A 324 7.88 -8.45 -10.03
C ARG A 324 9.16 -9.18 -9.60
N PRO A 325 10.30 -8.51 -9.32
CA PRO A 325 11.51 -9.21 -8.85
C PRO A 325 11.31 -9.88 -7.49
N MET A 326 10.52 -9.27 -6.61
CA MET A 326 10.19 -9.85 -5.31
C MET A 326 9.28 -11.07 -5.44
N VAL A 327 8.41 -11.11 -6.46
CA VAL A 327 7.58 -12.29 -6.76
C VAL A 327 8.40 -13.44 -7.35
N ILE A 328 9.44 -13.12 -8.13
CA ILE A 328 10.32 -14.12 -8.75
C ILE A 328 11.28 -14.73 -7.72
N ASN A 329 11.76 -13.92 -6.77
CA ASN A 329 12.59 -14.40 -5.69
C ASN A 329 11.72 -15.15 -4.68
N HIS A 330 11.99 -16.44 -4.43
CA HIS A 330 11.13 -17.28 -3.57
C HIS A 330 11.42 -17.11 -2.07
N ASP A 331 12.47 -16.37 -1.72
CA ASP A 331 12.79 -16.01 -0.35
C ASP A 331 12.05 -14.74 0.04
N HIS A 332 11.15 -14.89 1.01
CA HIS A 332 10.25 -13.84 1.46
C HIS A 332 10.47 -13.55 2.93
N ASP A 333 10.91 -12.32 3.21
CA ASP A 333 11.11 -11.85 4.57
C ASP A 333 9.82 -11.26 5.15
N ILE A 334 9.71 -11.36 6.48
CA ILE A 334 8.64 -10.71 7.25
C ILE A 334 9.06 -9.27 7.48
N ILE A 335 8.22 -8.34 7.03
CA ILE A 335 8.44 -6.91 7.19
C ILE A 335 7.54 -6.39 8.32
N TRP A 336 8.10 -5.53 9.16
CA TRP A 336 7.39 -4.82 10.21
C TRP A 336 7.20 -3.38 9.78
N THR A 337 5.97 -2.90 9.86
CA THR A 337 5.69 -1.50 9.59
C THR A 337 5.94 -0.65 10.82
N GLU A 338 5.96 0.66 10.60
CA GLU A 338 5.80 1.63 11.67
C GLU A 338 4.49 1.42 12.43
N ALA A 339 4.49 2.05 13.60
CA ALA A 339 3.37 2.11 14.51
C ALA A 339 2.24 2.96 13.90
N ILE A 340 1.12 2.33 13.56
CA ILE A 340 -0.04 3.01 12.95
C ILE A 340 -1.24 2.96 13.90
N ILE A 341 -2.07 4.02 13.87
CA ILE A 341 -3.38 4.05 14.51
C ILE A 341 -4.40 3.49 13.53
N THR A 342 -5.04 2.36 13.88
CA THR A 342 -5.99 1.68 12.99
C THR A 342 -7.39 2.29 13.12
N TYR A 343 -8.16 2.22 12.01
CA TYR A 343 -9.48 2.83 11.75
C TYR A 343 -10.57 2.74 12.82
N SER A 344 -10.41 1.89 13.83
CA SER A 344 -11.44 1.66 14.84
C SER A 344 -10.97 1.93 16.28
N ILE A 345 -9.68 2.25 16.48
CA ILE A 345 -9.08 2.11 17.81
C ILE A 345 -7.91 3.07 17.99
N SER A 346 -7.98 3.85 19.07
CA SER A 346 -6.92 4.69 19.66
C SER A 346 -5.74 3.87 20.20
N SER A 347 -5.33 2.83 19.47
CA SER A 347 -4.28 1.88 19.81
C SER A 347 -3.28 1.84 18.67
N ILE A 348 -2.01 1.84 19.04
CA ILE A 348 -0.90 1.78 18.10
C ILE A 348 -0.57 0.31 17.85
N PHE A 349 -0.63 -0.09 16.58
CA PHE A 349 -0.31 -1.46 16.16
C PHE A 349 0.99 -1.47 15.37
N LEU A 350 1.79 -2.52 15.58
CA LEU A 350 2.81 -2.93 14.63
C LEU A 350 2.18 -3.94 13.70
N ASN A 351 2.15 -3.63 12.40
CA ASN A 351 1.65 -4.60 11.45
C ASN A 351 2.79 -5.54 11.14
N ARG A 352 2.56 -6.80 11.44
CA ARG A 352 3.44 -7.88 11.03
C ARG A 352 2.95 -8.39 9.70
N ILE A 353 3.76 -8.21 8.67
CA ILE A 353 3.36 -8.57 7.32
C ILE A 353 4.14 -9.78 6.89
N ARG A 354 3.44 -10.83 6.51
CA ARG A 354 4.05 -11.92 5.75
C ARG A 354 3.71 -11.72 4.29
N TYR A 355 4.77 -11.60 3.50
CA TYR A 355 4.70 -11.68 2.06
C TYR A 355 4.67 -13.17 1.67
N GLU A 356 3.56 -13.63 1.09
CA GLU A 356 3.50 -14.87 0.33
C GLU A 356 2.85 -14.54 -1.02
N PRO A 357 3.64 -14.38 -2.11
CA PRO A 357 3.07 -14.21 -3.43
C PRO A 357 2.53 -15.56 -3.87
N LEU A 358 1.22 -15.62 -4.01
CA LEU A 358 0.56 -16.76 -4.62
C LEU A 358 0.83 -16.70 -6.13
N LEU A 359 1.67 -17.61 -6.62
CA LEU A 359 2.04 -17.66 -8.03
C LEU A 359 0.91 -18.25 -8.88
N HIS A 360 0.48 -17.51 -9.89
CA HIS A 360 -0.36 -18.04 -10.95
C HIS A 360 0.55 -18.77 -11.96
N PHE A 361 0.61 -20.10 -11.87
CA PHE A 361 1.57 -20.92 -12.65
C PHE A 361 1.25 -21.05 -14.16
N HIS A 362 0.18 -20.44 -14.65
CA HIS A 362 -0.21 -20.62 -16.06
C HIS A 362 0.27 -19.56 -17.04
N LEU A 363 0.71 -18.40 -16.56
CA LEU A 363 1.27 -17.36 -17.41
C LEU A 363 2.49 -16.76 -16.71
N SER A 364 3.58 -16.62 -17.46
CA SER A 364 4.90 -16.08 -17.11
C SER A 364 4.91 -14.61 -16.64
N HIS A 365 3.95 -14.20 -15.82
CA HIS A 365 3.81 -12.87 -15.28
C HIS A 365 3.91 -12.98 -13.75
N GLY A 366 5.05 -12.60 -13.18
CA GLY A 366 5.24 -12.50 -11.72
C GLY A 366 4.36 -11.40 -11.14
N ILE A 367 3.05 -11.66 -11.04
CA ILE A 367 2.03 -10.74 -10.56
C ILE A 367 1.74 -11.07 -9.10
N LEU A 368 1.78 -10.05 -8.25
CA LEU A 368 1.41 -10.15 -6.84
C LEU A 368 -0.11 -10.34 -6.70
N LEU A 369 -0.57 -11.40 -6.04
CA LEU A 369 -2.01 -11.56 -5.72
C LEU A 369 -2.47 -10.68 -4.56
N GLY A 370 -1.58 -10.39 -3.62
CA GLY A 370 -1.92 -9.59 -2.46
C GLY A 370 -0.89 -9.70 -1.34
N VAL A 371 -1.22 -9.09 -0.21
CA VAL A 371 -0.39 -9.00 0.98
C VAL A 371 -1.19 -9.47 2.19
N VAL A 372 -0.61 -10.34 3.01
CA VAL A 372 -1.21 -10.82 4.27
C VAL A 372 -0.55 -10.11 5.44
N GLY A 373 -1.37 -9.51 6.31
CA GLY A 373 -0.89 -8.84 7.52
C GLY A 373 -1.62 -9.33 8.76
N SER A 374 -0.96 -9.13 9.90
CA SER A 374 -1.58 -9.28 11.21
C SER A 374 -1.10 -8.18 12.14
N ASP A 375 -2.03 -7.63 12.92
CA ASP A 375 -1.75 -6.53 13.83
C ASP A 375 -1.27 -7.04 15.19
N ILE A 376 -0.20 -6.43 15.69
CA ILE A 376 0.30 -6.65 17.04
C ILE A 376 0.16 -5.37 17.86
N PRO A 377 -0.70 -5.34 18.87
CA PRO A 377 -0.82 -4.18 19.74
C PRO A 377 0.51 -3.93 20.47
N LEU A 378 0.98 -2.69 20.45
CA LEU A 378 2.22 -2.32 21.15
C LEU A 378 2.18 -2.61 22.66
N MET A 379 0.98 -2.59 23.26
CA MET A 379 0.81 -2.92 24.66
C MET A 379 1.25 -4.36 24.97
N GLU A 380 1.00 -5.31 24.08
CA GLU A 380 1.46 -6.70 24.24
C GLU A 380 2.98 -6.81 24.15
N VAL A 381 3.61 -6.05 23.25
CA VAL A 381 5.07 -6.00 23.16
C VAL A 381 5.68 -5.39 24.43
N MET A 382 5.07 -4.32 24.95
CA MET A 382 5.54 -3.65 26.17
C MET A 382 5.34 -4.50 27.44
N LYS A 383 4.39 -5.45 27.46
CA LYS A 383 4.23 -6.41 28.57
C LYS A 383 5.46 -7.31 28.76
N LEU A 384 6.28 -7.50 27.72
CA LEU A 384 7.54 -8.26 27.82
C LEU A 384 8.62 -7.54 28.63
N ALA A 385 8.53 -6.22 28.76
CA ALA A 385 9.44 -5.40 29.54
C ALA A 385 8.66 -4.64 30.63
N PRO A 386 8.14 -5.34 31.64
CA PRO A 386 7.26 -4.72 32.62
C PRO A 386 8.01 -3.72 33.51
N ARG A 387 7.41 -2.53 33.72
CA ARG A 387 7.99 -1.45 34.53
C ARG A 387 8.35 -1.88 35.95
N TYR A 388 7.57 -2.77 36.56
CA TYR A 388 7.81 -3.24 37.92
C TYR A 388 9.13 -4.01 38.09
N MET A 389 9.67 -4.61 37.01
CA MET A 389 10.98 -5.27 37.04
C MET A 389 12.15 -4.30 36.87
N LEU A 390 11.91 -3.12 36.29
CA LEU A 390 12.95 -2.15 35.91
C LEU A 390 13.22 -1.11 37.02
N GLY A 391 12.37 -1.04 38.05
CA GLY A 391 12.44 -0.05 39.12
C GLY A 391 11.77 1.29 38.78
N ALA A 392 11.67 2.19 39.76
CA ALA A 392 10.84 3.41 39.67
C ALA A 392 11.23 4.39 38.55
N HIS A 393 12.50 4.36 38.11
CA HIS A 393 13.02 5.23 37.04
C HIS A 393 13.35 4.46 35.75
N GLY A 394 13.21 3.12 35.75
CA GLY A 394 13.53 2.29 34.60
C GLY A 394 12.35 2.21 33.64
N TYR A 395 12.60 2.43 32.36
CA TYR A 395 11.62 2.22 31.30
C TYR A 395 12.25 1.54 30.09
N ALA A 396 11.43 0.79 29.36
CA ALA A 396 11.78 0.27 28.05
C ALA A 396 11.22 1.21 26.98
N PHE A 397 11.93 1.29 25.86
CA PHE A 397 11.47 1.98 24.67
C PHE A 397 11.85 1.16 23.44
N LEU A 398 11.08 1.30 22.37
CA LEU A 398 11.29 0.60 21.10
C LEU A 398 11.70 1.62 20.05
N ILE A 399 12.73 1.27 19.26
CA ILE A 399 13.25 2.11 18.18
C ILE A 399 13.35 1.32 16.87
N THR A 400 13.17 2.01 15.75
CA THR A 400 13.44 1.48 14.41
C THR A 400 14.92 1.61 14.04
N ASN A 401 15.32 0.95 12.96
CA ASN A 401 16.62 1.15 12.30
C ASN A 401 16.84 2.60 11.81
N ASN A 402 15.75 3.32 11.51
CA ASN A 402 15.78 4.74 11.11
C ASN A 402 15.85 5.70 12.32
N GLY A 403 15.82 5.18 13.55
CA GLY A 403 15.88 5.99 14.78
C GLY A 403 14.53 6.55 15.23
N TYR A 404 13.41 6.11 14.63
CA TYR A 404 12.06 6.46 15.07
C TYR A 404 11.68 5.68 16.33
N ILE A 405 10.97 6.34 17.23
CA ILE A 405 10.50 5.74 18.48
C ILE A 405 9.13 5.10 18.22
N LEU A 406 9.07 3.77 18.29
CA LEU A 406 7.83 3.00 18.16
C LEU A 406 7.02 3.00 19.46
N ALA A 407 7.70 2.90 20.60
CA ALA A 407 7.05 2.91 21.91
C ALA A 407 7.93 3.63 22.93
N HIS A 408 7.36 4.59 23.64
CA HIS A 408 8.01 5.27 24.75
C HIS A 408 6.95 5.70 25.78
N PRO A 409 7.25 5.75 27.09
CA PRO A 409 6.30 6.20 28.11
C PRO A 409 5.67 7.57 27.83
N ASP A 410 6.47 8.48 27.25
CA ASP A 410 6.04 9.83 26.88
C ASP A 410 5.55 9.94 25.43
N LEU A 411 5.56 8.84 24.66
CA LEU A 411 4.98 8.83 23.33
C LEU A 411 3.46 8.97 23.49
N ARG A 412 2.95 10.16 23.18
CA ARG A 412 1.53 10.41 23.11
C ARG A 412 1.09 10.22 21.66
N PRO A 413 -0.05 9.57 21.40
CA PRO A 413 -0.66 9.66 20.08
C PRO A 413 -0.94 11.15 19.83
N LEU A 414 -0.13 11.78 18.97
CA LEU A 414 -0.40 13.10 18.47
C LEU A 414 -1.57 12.95 17.50
N VAL A 415 -2.78 13.11 18.02
CA VAL A 415 -3.91 13.45 17.17
C VAL A 415 -3.73 14.91 16.78
N SER A 416 -2.79 15.19 15.87
CA SER A 416 -2.82 16.42 15.09
C SER A 416 -3.82 16.18 13.98
N SER A 417 -4.97 16.83 14.11
CA SER A 417 -5.89 17.17 13.03
C SER A 417 -5.19 17.24 11.66
N VAL A 418 -5.78 16.57 10.66
CA VAL A 418 -5.34 16.32 9.26
C VAL A 418 -4.70 14.93 9.14
N SER A 419 -5.35 13.86 8.66
CA SER A 419 -6.58 13.63 7.88
C SER A 419 -6.85 12.11 7.97
N VAL A 420 -8.00 11.57 8.37
CA VAL A 420 -9.37 11.90 7.98
C VAL A 420 -10.24 11.91 9.25
N LEU A 421 -10.82 13.08 9.50
CA LEU A 421 -12.03 13.22 10.28
C LEU A 421 -13.17 12.60 9.48
N GLN A 422 -13.76 11.55 10.03
CA GLN A 422 -15.19 11.23 10.02
C GLN A 422 -15.34 10.11 11.06
N VAL A 423 -16.10 10.25 12.13
CA VAL A 423 -17.33 11.06 12.32
C VAL A 423 -17.10 12.48 12.83
#